data_AF-A0A9X0BHH5-F1
#
_entry.id   AF-A0A9X0BHH5-F1
#
_cell.length_a   1.000
_cell.length_b   1.000
_cell.length_c   1.000
_cell.angle_alpha   90.00
_cell.angle_beta   90.00
_cell.angle_gamma   90.00
#
_symmetry.space_group_name_H-M   'P 1'
#
loop_
_entity.id
_entity.type
_entity.pdbx_description
1 polymer ?
#
loop_
_entity_poly.entity_id
_entity_poly.type
_entity_poly.pdbx_seq_one_letter_code
_entity_poly.pdbx_strand_id
1 'polypeptide(L)'
;MSTELPSINRYITAHDRNGKAFFSTRVPEPMPKQVVNSTPFCLAYTSNEFPAQLSEDADIKKYEANLTTPPGLAISTGTICRIVDFPPAAESPMHRTVSLDYGVVLEGEV
;
A
#
# COMPACT_ATOMS: atom_id res chain seq x y z
N MET A 1 -13.95 16.56 19.07
CA MET A 1 -12.93 16.68 18.02
C MET A 1 -13.06 15.46 17.14
N SER A 2 -13.07 15.60 15.81
CA SER A 2 -13.18 14.44 14.92
C SER A 2 -11.97 13.54 15.13
N THR A 3 -12.20 12.27 15.48
CA THR A 3 -11.16 11.25 15.69
C THR A 3 -10.79 10.54 14.39
N GLU A 4 -11.29 10.99 13.25
CA GLU A 4 -11.12 10.32 11.96
C GLU A 4 -10.03 11.01 11.14
N LEU A 5 -8.97 10.25 10.83
CA LEU A 5 -7.88 10.72 9.96
C LEU A 5 -8.39 10.92 8.53
N PRO A 6 -7.81 11.87 7.76
CA PRO A 6 -8.23 12.16 6.40
C PRO A 6 -8.16 10.93 5.47
N SER A 7 -9.03 10.92 4.46
CA SER A 7 -8.91 9.97 3.34
C SER A 7 -7.58 10.15 2.61
N ILE A 8 -6.97 9.03 2.21
CA ILE A 8 -5.65 9.03 1.58
C ILE A 8 -5.79 8.71 0.09
N ASN A 9 -5.12 9.50 -0.73
CA ASN A 9 -5.04 9.27 -2.18
C ASN A 9 -3.68 8.70 -2.55
N ARG A 10 -3.64 7.92 -3.64
CA ARG A 10 -2.42 7.49 -4.32
C ARG A 10 -2.42 7.97 -5.76
N TYR A 11 -1.25 8.37 -6.23
CA TYR A 11 -1.01 8.80 -7.61
C TYR A 11 0.12 7.95 -8.17
N ILE A 12 -0.16 7.18 -9.22
CA ILE A 12 0.80 6.25 -9.82
C ILE A 12 1.26 6.83 -11.14
N THR A 13 2.56 6.95 -11.36
CA THR A 13 3.12 7.38 -12.66
C THR A 13 3.36 6.17 -13.56
N ALA A 14 3.16 6.33 -14.86
CA ALA A 14 3.46 5.34 -15.89
C ALA A 14 4.03 6.04 -17.14
N HIS A 15 4.34 5.27 -18.20
CA HIS A 15 4.85 5.81 -19.47
C HIS A 15 3.98 5.33 -20.64
N ASP A 16 3.69 6.24 -21.58
CA ASP A 16 3.00 5.88 -22.81
C ASP A 16 3.94 5.16 -23.79
N ARG A 17 3.42 4.76 -24.96
CA ARG A 17 4.20 4.06 -26.00
C ARG A 17 5.36 4.88 -26.56
N ASN A 18 5.36 6.20 -26.36
CA ASN A 18 6.44 7.11 -26.78
C ASN A 18 7.42 7.40 -25.62
N GLY A 19 7.26 6.75 -24.46
CA GLY A 19 8.07 6.99 -23.28
C GLY A 19 7.73 8.29 -22.55
N LYS A 20 6.57 8.91 -22.80
CA LYS A 20 6.14 10.11 -22.08
C LYS A 20 5.49 9.71 -20.75
N ALA A 21 5.96 10.29 -19.65
CA ALA A 21 5.41 10.07 -18.33
C ALA A 21 3.98 10.66 -18.18
N PHE A 22 3.09 9.94 -17.50
CA PHE A 22 1.74 10.38 -17.17
C PHE A 22 1.26 9.76 -15.84
N PHE A 23 0.15 10.25 -15.27
CA PHE A 23 -0.51 9.62 -14.13
C PHE A 23 -1.48 8.54 -14.58
N SER A 24 -1.21 7.30 -14.19
CA SER A 24 -2.08 6.15 -14.45
C SER A 24 -3.42 6.30 -13.72
N THR A 25 -4.50 6.10 -14.46
CA THR A 25 -5.88 6.10 -13.94
C THR A 25 -6.46 4.69 -13.81
N ARG A 26 -5.64 3.65 -13.98
CA ARG A 26 -6.10 2.26 -13.95
C ARG A 26 -6.67 1.84 -12.60
N VAL A 27 -6.23 2.50 -11.53
CA VAL A 27 -6.75 2.30 -10.18
C VAL A 27 -7.24 3.63 -9.62
N PRO A 28 -8.41 3.69 -8.95
CA PRO A 28 -8.91 4.94 -8.38
C PRO A 28 -7.93 5.54 -7.38
N GLU A 29 -7.75 6.87 -7.44
CA GLU A 29 -6.82 7.59 -6.55
C GLU A 29 -7.16 7.39 -5.07
N PRO A 30 -8.44 7.51 -4.62
CA PRO A 30 -8.77 7.23 -3.23
C PRO A 30 -8.43 5.77 -2.88
N MET A 31 -7.70 5.58 -1.78
CA MET A 31 -7.31 4.25 -1.34
C MET A 31 -8.45 3.58 -0.57
N PRO A 32 -8.79 2.32 -0.90
CA PRO A 32 -9.74 1.56 -0.12
C PRO A 32 -9.16 1.26 1.27
N LYS A 33 -9.95 1.53 2.30
CA LYS A 33 -9.64 1.20 3.69
C LYS A 33 -10.24 -0.15 4.02
N GLN A 34 -9.42 -1.08 4.51
CA GLN A 34 -9.83 -2.41 4.98
C GLN A 34 -9.59 -2.49 6.47
N VAL A 35 -10.59 -2.90 7.25
CA VAL A 35 -10.44 -3.06 8.70
C VAL A 35 -10.05 -4.49 9.02
N VAL A 36 -8.89 -4.67 9.67
CA VAL A 36 -8.36 -5.96 10.12
C VAL A 36 -8.15 -5.87 11.63
N ASN A 37 -8.80 -6.74 12.40
CA ASN A 37 -8.74 -6.72 13.87
C ASN A 37 -8.97 -5.32 14.46
N SER A 38 -10.04 -4.64 14.03
CA SER A 38 -10.38 -3.27 14.45
C SER A 38 -9.36 -2.18 14.10
N THR A 39 -8.32 -2.51 13.34
CA THR A 39 -7.29 -1.57 12.88
C THR A 39 -7.49 -1.32 11.38
N PRO A 40 -7.65 -0.07 10.94
CA PRO A 40 -7.74 0.23 9.52
C PRO A 40 -6.40 0.16 8.78
N PHE A 41 -6.40 -0.48 7.61
CA PHE A 41 -5.27 -0.60 6.69
C PHE A 41 -5.64 -0.08 5.31
N CYS A 42 -4.71 0.61 4.66
CA CYS A 42 -4.76 0.99 3.25
C CYS A 42 -3.56 0.38 2.53
N LEU A 43 -3.78 -0.43 1.50
CA LEU A 43 -2.70 -0.99 0.68
C LEU A 43 -2.27 0.05 -0.38
N ALA A 44 -1.18 0.75 -0.11
CA ALA A 44 -0.72 1.86 -0.94
C ALA A 44 -0.06 1.40 -2.25
N TYR A 45 0.79 0.39 -2.19
CA TYR A 45 1.36 -0.24 -3.37
C TYR A 45 1.99 -1.59 -3.04
N THR A 46 2.19 -2.44 -4.04
CA THR A 46 3.00 -3.66 -3.91
C THR A 46 3.87 -3.89 -5.14
N SER A 47 5.04 -4.48 -4.92
CA SER A 47 5.76 -5.20 -5.98
C SER A 47 5.76 -6.69 -5.62
N ASN A 48 5.53 -7.55 -6.61
CA ASN A 48 5.58 -8.99 -6.39
C ASN A 48 6.98 -9.58 -6.63
N GLU A 49 7.93 -8.75 -7.06
CA GLU A 49 9.29 -9.14 -7.40
C GLU A 49 10.27 -7.98 -7.15
N PHE A 50 11.55 -8.33 -7.00
CA PHE A 50 12.67 -7.42 -6.88
C PHE A 50 13.84 -7.93 -7.74
N PRO A 51 14.39 -7.12 -8.66
CA PRO A 51 13.92 -5.77 -9.03
C PRO A 51 12.48 -5.77 -9.58
N ALA A 52 11.73 -4.69 -9.39
CA ALA A 52 10.36 -4.59 -9.88
C ALA A 52 10.29 -4.53 -11.41
N GLN A 53 9.31 -5.22 -12.02
CA GLN A 53 9.04 -5.13 -13.45
C GLN A 53 8.04 -4.01 -13.74
N LEU A 54 8.54 -2.89 -14.25
CA LEU A 54 7.75 -1.69 -14.56
C LEU A 54 7.33 -1.61 -16.04
N SER A 55 7.87 -2.48 -16.89
CA SER A 55 7.46 -2.53 -18.30
C SER A 55 6.02 -3.01 -18.45
N GLU A 56 5.31 -2.43 -19.41
CA GLU A 56 3.93 -2.78 -19.75
C GLU A 56 2.96 -2.74 -18.55
N ASP A 57 3.27 -1.88 -17.56
CA ASP A 57 2.53 -1.71 -16.32
C ASP A 57 2.29 -3.05 -15.59
N ALA A 58 3.27 -3.96 -15.65
CA ALA A 58 3.17 -5.30 -15.07
C ALA A 58 3.02 -5.26 -13.54
N ASP A 59 3.73 -4.36 -12.88
CA ASP A 59 3.58 -4.07 -11.46
C ASP A 59 2.19 -3.56 -11.11
N ILE A 60 1.65 -2.60 -11.88
CA ILE A 60 0.29 -2.06 -11.66
C ILE A 60 -0.77 -3.17 -11.81
N LYS A 61 -0.63 -4.07 -12.80
CA LYS A 61 -1.53 -5.25 -12.97
C LYS A 61 -1.52 -6.15 -11.74
N LYS A 62 -0.34 -6.47 -11.21
CA LYS A 62 -0.21 -7.32 -10.01
C LYS A 62 -0.73 -6.60 -8.77
N TYR A 63 -0.46 -5.31 -8.63
CA TYR A 63 -0.97 -4.47 -7.55
C TYR A 63 -2.51 -4.38 -7.56
N GLU A 64 -3.14 -4.20 -8.72
CA GLU A 64 -4.61 -4.24 -8.86
C GLU A 64 -5.20 -5.55 -8.33
N ALA A 65 -4.60 -6.69 -8.69
CA ALA A 65 -5.04 -7.99 -8.18
C ALA A 65 -4.90 -8.09 -6.65
N ASN A 66 -3.81 -7.53 -6.09
CA ASN A 66 -3.57 -7.48 -4.66
C ASN A 66 -4.54 -6.56 -3.90
N LEU A 67 -5.17 -5.58 -4.54
CA LEU A 67 -6.23 -4.78 -3.91
C LEU A 67 -7.51 -5.61 -3.68
N THR A 68 -7.80 -6.56 -4.58
CA THR A 68 -8.93 -7.49 -4.44
C THR A 68 -8.60 -8.65 -3.52
N THR A 69 -7.40 -9.23 -3.64
CA THR A 69 -6.91 -10.32 -2.79
C THR A 69 -5.61 -9.88 -2.11
N PRO A 70 -5.70 -9.25 -0.92
CA PRO A 70 -4.53 -8.73 -0.24
C PRO A 70 -3.46 -9.78 0.03
N PRO A 71 -2.17 -9.45 -0.16
CA PRO A 71 -1.08 -10.33 0.22
C PRO A 71 -1.02 -10.45 1.76
N GLY A 72 -0.27 -11.45 2.24
CA GLY A 72 0.02 -11.61 3.66
C GLY A 72 0.83 -10.44 4.27
N LEU A 73 1.49 -10.69 5.39
CA LEU A 73 2.28 -9.66 6.07
C LEU A 73 3.51 -9.21 5.27
N ALA A 74 4.07 -10.10 4.45
CA ALA A 74 5.19 -9.82 3.55
C ALA A 74 5.02 -10.54 2.21
N ILE A 75 5.62 -9.98 1.15
CA ILE A 75 5.83 -10.66 -0.14
C ILE A 75 7.32 -11.04 -0.18
N SER A 76 7.62 -12.33 -0.14
CA SER A 76 9.01 -12.83 -0.02
C SER A 76 9.94 -12.41 -1.16
N THR A 77 9.37 -12.07 -2.31
CA THR A 77 10.11 -11.69 -3.52
C THR A 77 10.01 -10.21 -3.83
N GLY A 78 9.29 -9.39 -3.05
CA GLY A 78 9.00 -8.01 -3.44
C GLY A 78 8.76 -7.10 -2.25
N THR A 79 7.91 -6.09 -2.43
CA THR A 79 7.68 -5.04 -1.43
C THR A 79 6.19 -4.82 -1.19
N ILE A 80 5.86 -4.37 0.02
CA ILE A 80 4.52 -3.94 0.40
C ILE A 80 4.63 -2.56 1.03
N CYS A 81 3.80 -1.62 0.56
CA CYS A 81 3.59 -0.34 1.22
C CYS A 81 2.15 -0.29 1.73
N ARG A 82 2.01 -0.05 3.04
CA ARG A 82 0.71 0.07 3.73
C ARG A 82 0.70 1.32 4.57
N ILE A 83 -0.49 1.89 4.71
CA ILE A 83 -0.78 2.93 5.70
C ILE A 83 -1.72 2.31 6.71
N VAL A 84 -1.41 2.49 7.99
CA VAL A 84 -2.11 1.85 9.10
C VAL A 84 -2.52 2.95 10.06
N ASP A 85 -3.82 3.06 10.30
CA ASP A 85 -4.34 3.95 11.33
C ASP A 85 -4.35 3.14 12.63
N PHE A 86 -3.54 3.50 13.63
CA PHE A 86 -3.61 2.87 14.95
C PHE A 86 -4.65 3.61 15.80
N PRO A 87 -5.79 2.97 16.16
CA PRO A 87 -6.74 3.59 17.06
C PRO A 87 -6.13 3.87 18.44
N PRO A 88 -6.66 4.84 19.21
CA PRO A 88 -6.19 5.08 20.57
C PRO A 88 -6.21 3.81 21.43
N ALA A 89 -5.12 3.55 22.15
CA ALA A 89 -4.91 2.37 22.98
C ALA A 89 -4.98 1.02 22.23
N ALA A 90 -4.88 1.02 20.89
CA ALA A 90 -4.76 -0.21 20.13
C ALA A 90 -3.35 -0.81 20.28
N GLU A 91 -3.29 -2.13 20.41
CA GLU A 91 -2.04 -2.87 20.42
C GLU A 91 -1.97 -3.79 19.20
N SER A 92 -0.81 -3.81 18.53
CA SER A 92 -0.53 -4.78 17.48
C SER A 92 -0.08 -6.11 18.10
N PRO A 93 -0.58 -7.26 17.62
CA PRO A 93 -0.06 -8.56 18.05
C PRO A 93 1.45 -8.66 17.81
N MET A 94 2.20 -9.11 18.82
CA MET A 94 3.64 -9.36 18.68
C MET A 94 3.88 -10.46 17.65
N HIS A 95 4.69 -10.18 16.61
CA HIS A 95 5.03 -11.14 15.56
C HIS A 95 6.38 -10.82 14.91
N ARG A 96 6.84 -11.71 14.03
CA ARG A 96 8.05 -11.53 13.23
C ARG A 96 7.75 -11.84 11.76
N THR A 97 8.20 -10.97 10.87
CA THR A 97 8.23 -11.16 9.42
C THR A 97 9.66 -11.43 8.96
N VAL A 98 9.81 -12.11 7.83
CA VAL A 98 11.10 -12.21 7.11
C VAL A 98 11.15 -11.05 6.10
N SER A 99 11.27 -9.84 6.62
CA SER A 99 11.31 -8.59 5.85
C SER A 99 12.19 -7.54 6.54
N LEU A 100 12.51 -6.47 5.80
CA LEU A 100 13.01 -5.21 6.35
C LEU A 100 11.93 -4.17 6.12
N ASP A 101 11.45 -3.57 7.20
CA ASP A 101 10.33 -2.63 7.16
C ASP A 101 10.82 -1.21 7.46
N TYR A 102 10.38 -0.24 6.66
CA TYR A 102 10.58 1.18 6.93
C TYR A 102 9.27 1.76 7.46
N GLY A 103 9.24 2.12 8.74
CA GLY A 103 8.10 2.77 9.38
C GLY A 103 8.27 4.29 9.35
N VAL A 104 7.21 5.01 8.95
CA VAL A 104 7.15 6.47 8.98
C VAL A 104 5.85 6.88 9.66
N VAL A 105 5.94 7.61 10.77
CA VAL A 105 4.77 8.20 11.43
C VAL A 105 4.32 9.41 10.63
N LEU A 106 3.08 9.38 10.12
CA LEU A 106 2.51 10.47 9.33
C LEU A 106 1.80 11.51 10.20
N GLU A 107 1.17 11.08 11.29
CA GLU A 107 0.44 11.91 12.26
C GLU A 107 0.45 11.21 13.63
N GLY A 108 0.56 11.97 14.72
CA GLY A 108 0.57 11.45 16.08
C GLY A 108 1.91 10.81 16.51
N GLU A 109 1.83 9.79 17.35
CA GLU A 109 2.96 9.02 17.89
C GLU A 109 2.55 7.55 18.10
N VAL A 110 3.53 6.64 18.09
CA VAL A 110 3.38 5.18 18.23
C VAL A 110 4.42 4.64 19.20
#